data_AF-A0A3P3U8B9-F1
#
_entry.id   AF-A0A3P3U8B9-F1
#
_cell.length_a   1.000
_cell.length_b   1.000
_cell.length_c   1.000
_cell.angle_alpha   90.00
_cell.angle_beta   90.00
_cell.angle_gamma   90.00
#
_symmetry.space_group_name_H-M   'P 1'
#
loop_
_entity.id
_entity.type
_entity.pdbx_description
1 polymer ?
#
loop_
_entity_poly.entity_id
_entity_poly.type
_entity_poly.pdbx_seq_one_letter_code
_entity_poly.pdbx_strand_id
1 'polypeptide(L)'
;MSKYVSIIPKMTSNSGNGFTISTTSMNTYPFYAVDRSMSTYFRSAINPSLPEYFTIIFPKIYKLKRYSLSIGSNAYDNMATWDLEGNINGTWKVLHSGSHSQVNETLTYDIEEAKVSGIRIKCKTRFGTNSWGITELTVYELVYEDQYLIQTPTCINSLKESTLLFLENDNEVTFVNYGIPNNNEVNFHEQLSKKIYITETFTSLGTGKVFKQKIDTNKTPIEKIIIL
;
A
#
# COMPACT_ATOMS: atom_id res chain seq x y z
N MET A 1 9.28 11.61 -6.72
CA MET A 1 7.88 12.04 -6.93
C MET A 1 6.92 10.90 -6.62
N SER A 2 5.79 11.15 -5.96
CA SER A 2 4.74 10.13 -5.73
C SER A 2 3.63 10.20 -6.77
N LYS A 3 3.11 9.07 -7.22
CA LYS A 3 1.97 8.98 -8.14
C LYS A 3 0.95 7.94 -7.70
N TYR A 4 -0.31 8.18 -8.06
CA TYR A 4 -1.38 7.21 -7.89
C TYR A 4 -1.41 6.25 -9.07
N VAL A 5 -1.32 4.96 -8.80
CA VAL A 5 -1.38 3.89 -9.82
C VAL A 5 -2.61 3.05 -9.55
N SER A 6 -3.42 2.79 -10.59
CA SER A 6 -4.57 1.89 -10.45
C SER A 6 -4.11 0.49 -10.09
N ILE A 7 -4.68 -0.06 -9.01
CA ILE A 7 -4.45 -1.43 -8.55
C ILE A 7 -5.13 -2.42 -9.47
N ILE A 8 -6.33 -2.08 -9.97
CA ILE A 8 -7.16 -2.97 -10.78
C ILE A 8 -6.82 -2.74 -12.27
N PRO A 9 -6.35 -3.78 -13.00
CA PRO A 9 -6.16 -3.68 -14.44
C PRO A 9 -7.51 -3.56 -15.14
N LYS A 10 -7.50 -3.19 -16.43
CA LYS A 10 -8.72 -3.27 -17.25
C LYS A 10 -9.20 -4.73 -17.27
N MET A 11 -10.42 -4.98 -16.81
CA MET A 11 -10.99 -6.33 -16.81
C MET A 11 -11.88 -6.54 -18.04
N THR A 12 -11.91 -7.77 -18.56
CA THR A 12 -12.81 -8.21 -19.64
C THR A 12 -13.68 -9.40 -19.24
N SER A 13 -13.57 -9.83 -17.99
CA SER A 13 -14.31 -10.93 -17.38
C SER A 13 -14.30 -10.76 -15.85
N ASN A 14 -15.15 -11.52 -15.14
CA ASN A 14 -15.19 -11.47 -13.66
C ASN A 14 -13.95 -12.09 -12.99
N SER A 15 -13.05 -12.70 -13.75
CA SER A 15 -11.84 -13.34 -13.24
C SER A 15 -10.69 -13.20 -14.23
N GLY A 16 -9.61 -12.53 -13.83
CA GLY A 16 -8.47 -12.27 -14.70
C GLY A 16 -7.28 -11.69 -13.94
N ASN A 17 -6.06 -12.04 -14.34
CA ASN A 17 -4.82 -11.61 -13.68
C ASN A 17 -4.79 -11.87 -12.15
N GLY A 18 -5.46 -12.94 -11.71
CA GLY A 18 -5.63 -13.29 -10.29
C GLY A 18 -6.62 -12.43 -9.50
N PHE A 19 -7.29 -11.47 -10.14
CA PHE A 19 -8.44 -10.75 -9.57
C PHE A 19 -9.71 -11.57 -9.73
N THR A 20 -10.61 -11.50 -8.74
CA THR A 20 -11.95 -12.12 -8.80
C THR A 20 -13.00 -11.10 -8.39
N ILE A 21 -14.07 -10.98 -9.18
CA ILE A 21 -15.19 -10.07 -8.94
C ILE A 21 -16.44 -10.88 -8.63
N SER A 22 -17.18 -10.48 -7.61
CA SER A 22 -18.42 -11.15 -7.20
C SER A 22 -19.43 -10.13 -6.66
N THR A 23 -20.70 -10.50 -6.71
CA THR A 23 -21.82 -9.67 -6.25
C THR A 23 -22.79 -10.51 -5.43
N THR A 24 -23.58 -9.89 -4.56
CA THR A 24 -24.63 -10.61 -3.82
C THR A 24 -25.82 -11.02 -4.68
N SER A 25 -26.11 -10.26 -5.74
CA SER A 25 -27.16 -10.58 -6.70
C SER A 25 -26.55 -11.04 -8.03
N MET A 26 -27.07 -12.16 -8.57
CA MET A 26 -26.66 -12.67 -9.89
C MET A 26 -27.39 -11.88 -10.98
N ASN A 27 -26.79 -10.79 -11.45
CA ASN A 27 -27.19 -10.18 -12.71
C ASN A 27 -26.05 -9.40 -13.37
N THR A 28 -26.07 -9.36 -14.70
CA THR A 28 -25.06 -8.74 -15.58
C THR A 28 -23.62 -9.16 -15.30
N TYR A 29 -22.68 -8.52 -16.00
CA TYR A 29 -21.25 -8.81 -15.98
C TYR A 29 -20.55 -7.83 -15.02
N PRO A 30 -20.33 -8.18 -13.73
CA PRO A 30 -19.70 -7.29 -12.74
C PRO A 30 -18.42 -6.60 -13.21
N PHE A 31 -17.64 -7.24 -14.08
CA PHE A 31 -16.43 -6.65 -14.62
C PHE A 31 -16.64 -5.32 -15.38
N TYR A 32 -17.85 -5.01 -15.83
CA TYR A 32 -18.17 -3.71 -16.43
C TYR A 32 -17.96 -2.53 -15.49
N ALA A 33 -17.93 -2.72 -14.16
CA ALA A 33 -17.57 -1.65 -13.24
C ALA A 33 -16.07 -1.32 -13.26
N VAL A 34 -15.23 -2.11 -13.93
CA VAL A 34 -13.75 -1.98 -13.90
C VAL A 34 -13.12 -2.30 -15.26
N ASP A 35 -13.87 -2.09 -16.35
CA ASP A 35 -13.42 -2.35 -17.72
C ASP A 35 -12.83 -1.11 -18.41
N ARG A 36 -12.70 0.00 -17.66
CA ARG A 36 -12.21 1.30 -18.13
C ARG A 36 -13.08 1.87 -19.25
N SER A 37 -14.39 1.73 -19.14
CA SER A 37 -15.35 2.23 -20.11
C SER A 37 -16.53 2.91 -19.43
N MET A 38 -16.71 4.20 -19.74
CA MET A 38 -17.86 4.98 -19.27
C MET A 38 -19.16 4.65 -20.03
N SER A 39 -19.10 3.73 -21.01
CA SER A 39 -20.26 3.30 -21.81
C SER A 39 -20.89 2.00 -21.32
N THR A 40 -20.23 1.33 -20.39
CA THR A 40 -20.65 0.08 -19.75
C THR A 40 -20.84 0.34 -18.26
N TYR A 41 -21.61 -0.50 -17.58
CA TYR A 41 -21.84 -0.37 -16.15
C TYR A 41 -22.25 -1.71 -15.55
N PHE A 42 -21.88 -1.91 -14.29
CA PHE A 42 -22.46 -2.94 -13.46
C PHE A 42 -23.85 -2.51 -13.00
N ARG A 43 -24.79 -3.46 -12.99
CA ARG A 43 -26.13 -3.29 -12.44
C ARG A 43 -26.49 -4.49 -11.56
N SER A 44 -27.05 -4.23 -10.40
CA SER A 44 -27.63 -5.24 -9.52
C SER A 44 -28.85 -5.93 -10.14
N ALA A 45 -29.42 -6.92 -9.43
CA ALA A 45 -30.78 -7.38 -9.73
C ALA A 45 -31.83 -6.27 -9.63
N ILE A 46 -33.02 -6.54 -10.17
CA ILE A 46 -34.23 -5.71 -10.00
C ILE A 46 -34.73 -5.88 -8.56
N ASN A 47 -35.08 -4.78 -7.92
CA ASN A 47 -35.51 -4.68 -6.52
C ASN A 47 -34.57 -5.39 -5.52
N PRO A 48 -33.27 -5.04 -5.49
CA PRO A 48 -32.31 -5.70 -4.62
C PRO A 48 -32.58 -5.39 -3.14
N SER A 49 -32.32 -6.37 -2.28
CA SER A 49 -32.43 -6.23 -0.83
C SER A 49 -31.14 -5.61 -0.29
N LEU A 50 -31.24 -4.39 0.24
CA LEU A 50 -30.07 -3.64 0.73
C LEU A 50 -29.77 -3.97 2.20
N PRO A 51 -28.49 -4.05 2.61
CA PRO A 51 -27.32 -3.74 1.80
C PRO A 51 -26.92 -4.86 0.83
N GLU A 52 -26.43 -4.47 -0.35
CA GLU A 52 -25.80 -5.37 -1.32
C GLU A 52 -24.33 -5.03 -1.52
N TYR A 53 -23.57 -5.99 -2.04
CA TYR A 53 -22.13 -5.89 -2.16
C TYR A 53 -21.65 -6.14 -3.59
N PHE A 54 -20.71 -5.32 -4.02
CA PHE A 54 -19.83 -5.56 -5.16
C PHE A 54 -18.42 -5.76 -4.62
N THR A 55 -17.84 -6.94 -4.81
CA THR A 55 -16.59 -7.36 -4.16
C THR A 55 -15.52 -7.65 -5.20
N ILE A 56 -14.30 -7.18 -4.95
CA ILE A 56 -13.10 -7.53 -5.72
C ILE A 56 -12.07 -8.13 -4.77
N ILE A 57 -11.62 -9.35 -5.06
CA ILE A 57 -10.50 -10.00 -4.37
C ILE A 57 -9.23 -9.80 -5.20
N PHE A 58 -8.14 -9.44 -4.51
CA PHE A 58 -6.85 -9.17 -5.13
C PHE A 58 -5.94 -10.40 -5.10
N PRO A 59 -5.01 -10.54 -6.06
CA PRO A 59 -4.04 -11.65 -6.07
C PRO A 59 -2.99 -11.55 -4.96
N LYS A 60 -2.83 -10.37 -4.37
CA LYS A 60 -1.88 -10.08 -3.29
C LYS A 60 -2.40 -8.90 -2.47
N ILE A 61 -1.70 -8.60 -1.38
CA ILE A 61 -1.98 -7.41 -0.57
C ILE A 61 -1.49 -6.16 -1.31
N TYR A 62 -2.35 -5.13 -1.38
CA TYR A 62 -2.03 -3.81 -1.92
C TYR A 62 -2.19 -2.73 -0.85
N LYS A 63 -1.46 -1.61 -0.96
CA LYS A 63 -1.68 -0.42 -0.13
C LYS A 63 -2.68 0.51 -0.80
N LEU A 64 -3.93 0.44 -0.39
CA LEU A 64 -4.98 1.31 -0.89
C LEU A 64 -4.87 2.70 -0.26
N LYS A 65 -4.93 3.75 -1.08
CA LYS A 65 -4.85 5.15 -0.60
C LYS A 65 -5.94 6.06 -1.17
N ARG A 66 -6.47 5.74 -2.34
CA ARG A 66 -7.50 6.53 -3.02
C ARG A 66 -8.44 5.60 -3.79
N TYR A 67 -9.67 6.04 -3.98
CA TYR A 67 -10.56 5.47 -4.97
C TYR A 67 -11.35 6.55 -5.70
N SER A 68 -11.81 6.22 -6.90
CA SER A 68 -12.78 7.00 -7.65
C SER A 68 -13.95 6.12 -8.04
N LEU A 69 -15.12 6.73 -8.10
CA LEU A 69 -16.40 6.08 -8.34
C LEU A 69 -17.22 6.94 -9.30
N SER A 70 -17.47 6.42 -10.50
CA SER A 70 -18.39 7.00 -11.48
C SER A 70 -19.76 6.35 -11.34
N ILE A 71 -20.78 7.17 -11.10
CA ILE A 71 -22.17 6.75 -10.85
C ILE A 71 -23.17 7.76 -11.43
N GLY A 72 -24.43 7.36 -11.54
CA GLY A 72 -25.51 8.24 -11.98
C GLY A 72 -25.52 8.50 -13.49
N SER A 73 -24.79 7.69 -14.27
CA SER A 73 -24.83 7.76 -15.74
C SER A 73 -26.20 7.35 -16.29
N ASN A 74 -26.96 6.55 -15.53
CA ASN A 74 -28.30 6.11 -15.86
C ASN A 74 -29.18 5.93 -14.60
N ALA A 75 -30.46 5.62 -14.79
CA ALA A 75 -31.40 5.42 -13.69
C ALA A 75 -31.16 4.12 -12.88
N TYR A 76 -30.25 3.26 -13.35
CA TYR A 76 -30.01 1.92 -12.83
C TYR A 76 -28.68 1.77 -12.07
N ASP A 77 -27.77 2.74 -12.19
CA ASP A 77 -26.42 2.77 -11.58
C ASP A 77 -26.28 3.86 -10.50
N ASN A 78 -27.38 4.19 -9.84
CA ASN A 78 -27.47 5.37 -8.98
C ASN A 78 -27.54 5.03 -7.49
N MET A 79 -26.37 4.81 -6.88
CA MET A 79 -26.24 4.65 -5.43
C MET A 79 -26.39 6.00 -4.72
N ALA A 80 -27.12 6.02 -3.60
CA ALA A 80 -27.28 7.23 -2.78
C ALA A 80 -26.28 7.26 -1.62
N THR A 81 -26.07 6.13 -0.95
CA THR A 81 -25.04 5.99 0.09
C THR A 81 -24.37 4.63 0.01
N TRP A 82 -23.07 4.59 0.33
CA TRP A 82 -22.28 3.36 0.32
C TRP A 82 -21.20 3.38 1.40
N ASP A 83 -20.65 2.20 1.68
CA ASP A 83 -19.36 2.06 2.36
C ASP A 83 -18.36 1.40 1.39
N LEU A 84 -17.16 1.97 1.29
CA LEU A 84 -15.99 1.26 0.78
C LEU A 84 -15.38 0.49 1.94
N GLU A 85 -15.32 -0.82 1.81
CA GLU A 85 -14.71 -1.69 2.80
C GLU A 85 -13.48 -2.40 2.23
N GLY A 86 -12.48 -2.62 3.08
CA GLY A 86 -11.27 -3.36 2.75
C GLY A 86 -11.20 -4.65 3.56
N ASN A 87 -10.73 -5.74 2.94
CA ASN A 87 -10.41 -6.97 3.63
C ASN A 87 -9.02 -6.84 4.26
N ILE A 88 -8.98 -6.64 5.58
CA ILE A 88 -7.76 -6.48 6.38
C ILE A 88 -7.64 -7.72 7.27
N ASN A 89 -6.66 -8.58 6.98
CA ASN A 89 -6.41 -9.81 7.72
C ASN A 89 -7.63 -10.73 7.83
N GLY A 90 -8.38 -10.89 6.74
CA GLY A 90 -9.58 -11.75 6.69
C GLY A 90 -10.85 -11.11 7.22
N THR A 91 -10.80 -9.86 7.68
CA THR A 91 -11.97 -9.12 8.20
C THR A 91 -12.27 -7.91 7.32
N TRP A 92 -13.54 -7.75 6.92
CA TRP A 92 -14.01 -6.56 6.21
C TRP A 92 -14.14 -5.38 7.18
N LYS A 93 -13.45 -4.28 6.89
CA LYS A 93 -13.49 -3.03 7.67
C LYS A 93 -13.88 -1.87 6.78
N VAL A 94 -14.72 -0.97 7.28
CA VAL A 94 -15.07 0.28 6.60
C VAL A 94 -13.83 1.16 6.52
N LEU A 95 -13.47 1.56 5.30
CA LEU A 95 -12.38 2.50 5.02
C LEU A 95 -12.91 3.90 4.74
N HIS A 96 -14.11 3.99 4.17
CA HIS A 96 -14.78 5.25 3.86
C HIS A 96 -16.29 5.05 3.71
N SER A 97 -17.08 6.03 4.15
CA SER A 97 -18.53 6.08 3.92
C SER A 97 -18.84 7.27 3.00
N GLY A 98 -19.50 7.00 1.88
CA GLY A 98 -19.83 8.00 0.87
C GLY A 98 -21.33 8.23 0.70
N SER A 99 -21.65 9.38 0.11
CA SER A 99 -22.98 9.75 -0.33
C SER A 99 -22.91 10.54 -1.63
N HIS A 100 -24.04 10.58 -2.35
CA HIS A 100 -24.15 11.19 -3.67
C HIS A 100 -25.52 11.89 -3.81
N SER A 101 -25.63 12.91 -4.67
CA SER A 101 -26.79 13.81 -4.80
C SER A 101 -27.69 13.54 -6.02
N GLN A 102 -27.55 12.38 -6.67
CA GLN A 102 -28.34 11.95 -7.84
C GLN A 102 -28.00 12.71 -9.15
N VAL A 103 -26.73 12.98 -9.40
CA VAL A 103 -26.21 13.60 -10.63
C VAL A 103 -25.16 12.69 -11.30
N ASN A 104 -24.96 12.80 -12.61
CA ASN A 104 -23.87 12.04 -13.24
C ASN A 104 -22.52 12.68 -12.87
N GLU A 105 -21.70 11.98 -12.10
CA GLU A 105 -20.37 12.47 -11.71
C GLU A 105 -19.38 11.35 -11.39
N THR A 106 -18.10 11.69 -11.44
CA THR A 106 -17.01 10.87 -10.91
C THR A 106 -16.54 11.46 -9.59
N LEU A 107 -16.81 10.76 -8.50
CA LEU A 107 -16.39 11.13 -7.16
C LEU A 107 -15.01 10.54 -6.88
N THR A 108 -14.10 11.32 -6.30
CA THR A 108 -12.75 10.86 -5.93
C THR A 108 -12.49 11.15 -4.47
N TYR A 109 -11.98 10.16 -3.74
CA TYR A 109 -11.72 10.27 -2.31
C TYR A 109 -10.33 9.75 -1.98
N ASP A 110 -9.59 10.57 -1.22
CA ASP A 110 -8.41 10.12 -0.48
C ASP A 110 -8.84 9.52 0.85
N ILE A 111 -8.26 8.38 1.21
CA ILE A 111 -8.57 7.65 2.44
C ILE A 111 -7.30 7.44 3.28
N GLU A 112 -7.47 6.95 4.51
CA GLU A 112 -6.34 6.46 5.30
C GLU A 112 -5.68 5.26 4.59
N GLU A 113 -4.34 5.20 4.60
CA GLU A 113 -3.62 4.12 3.91
C GLU A 113 -3.96 2.77 4.58
N ALA A 114 -4.41 1.80 3.79
CA ALA A 114 -4.77 0.48 4.29
C ALA A 114 -4.14 -0.63 3.44
N LYS A 115 -3.54 -1.62 4.10
CA LYS A 115 -3.09 -2.87 3.46
C LYS A 115 -4.27 -3.83 3.34
N VAL A 116 -4.71 -4.10 2.11
CA VAL A 116 -5.93 -4.87 1.84
C VAL A 116 -5.67 -6.02 0.87
N SER A 117 -6.31 -7.16 1.10
CA SER A 117 -6.33 -8.31 0.17
C SER A 117 -7.55 -8.31 -0.77
N GLY A 118 -8.44 -7.33 -0.60
CA GLY A 118 -9.63 -7.14 -1.42
C GLY A 118 -10.42 -5.94 -0.95
N ILE A 119 -11.35 -5.50 -1.78
CA ILE A 119 -12.28 -4.41 -1.48
C ILE A 119 -13.72 -4.86 -1.73
N ARG A 120 -14.67 -4.18 -1.11
CA ARG A 120 -16.07 -4.23 -1.54
C ARG A 120 -16.75 -2.88 -1.39
N ILE A 121 -17.62 -2.58 -2.33
CA ILE A 121 -18.59 -1.48 -2.22
C ILE A 121 -19.88 -2.08 -1.65
N LYS A 122 -20.29 -1.58 -0.49
CA LYS A 122 -21.55 -1.92 0.15
C LYS A 122 -22.56 -0.82 -0.14
N CYS A 123 -23.50 -1.06 -1.05
CA CYS A 123 -24.60 -0.14 -1.29
C CYS A 123 -25.57 -0.20 -0.10
N LYS A 124 -25.78 0.94 0.58
CA LYS A 124 -26.70 1.05 1.73
C LYS A 124 -28.06 1.59 1.33
N THR A 125 -28.06 2.62 0.48
CA THR A 125 -29.27 3.22 -0.09
C THR A 125 -29.03 3.57 -1.55
N ARG A 126 -30.12 3.65 -2.33
CA ARG A 126 -30.11 3.99 -3.76
C ARG A 126 -31.17 5.03 -4.07
N PHE A 127 -30.98 5.74 -5.16
CA PHE A 127 -32.04 6.58 -5.73
C PHE A 127 -32.99 5.73 -6.59
N GLY A 128 -34.28 6.08 -6.59
CA GLY A 128 -35.31 5.31 -7.28
C GLY A 128 -35.56 3.92 -6.68
N THR A 129 -36.31 3.09 -7.38
CA THR A 129 -36.80 1.80 -6.83
C THR A 129 -36.18 0.56 -7.47
N ASN A 130 -35.69 0.64 -8.71
CA ASN A 130 -35.40 -0.54 -9.51
C ASN A 130 -34.08 -1.24 -9.16
N SER A 131 -32.92 -0.60 -9.34
CA SER A 131 -31.61 -1.24 -9.14
C SER A 131 -30.56 -0.22 -8.71
N TRP A 132 -29.38 -0.71 -8.34
CA TRP A 132 -28.19 0.11 -8.15
C TRP A 132 -27.06 -0.44 -9.03
N GLY A 133 -25.97 0.32 -9.13
CA GLY A 133 -24.87 -0.05 -9.99
C GLY A 133 -23.69 0.88 -9.87
N ILE A 134 -22.69 0.63 -10.69
CA ILE A 134 -21.44 1.38 -10.77
C ILE A 134 -21.08 1.49 -12.25
N THR A 135 -20.88 2.71 -12.75
CA THR A 135 -20.36 2.90 -14.11
C THR A 135 -18.89 2.48 -14.17
N GLU A 136 -18.05 3.06 -13.31
CA GLU A 136 -16.63 2.73 -13.24
C GLU A 136 -16.13 2.91 -11.79
N LEU A 137 -15.30 1.98 -11.32
CA LEU A 137 -14.60 2.00 -10.05
C LEU A 137 -13.10 1.92 -10.35
N THR A 138 -12.34 2.90 -9.88
CA THR A 138 -10.87 2.79 -9.88
C THR A 138 -10.37 2.89 -8.46
N VAL A 139 -9.43 2.02 -8.09
CA VAL A 139 -8.77 2.06 -6.78
C VAL A 139 -7.28 2.16 -6.95
N TYR A 140 -6.64 3.00 -6.13
CA TYR A 140 -5.28 3.44 -6.35
C TYR A 140 -4.37 3.14 -5.17
N GLU A 141 -3.17 2.67 -5.51
CA GLU A 141 -2.02 2.63 -4.62
C GLU A 141 -1.17 3.88 -4.84
N LEU A 142 -0.58 4.42 -3.77
CA LEU A 142 0.41 5.47 -3.86
C LEU A 142 1.79 4.83 -4.05
N VAL A 143 2.33 4.98 -5.26
CA VAL A 143 3.65 4.48 -5.64
C VAL A 143 4.63 5.65 -5.67
N TYR A 144 5.82 5.43 -5.12
CA TYR A 144 6.92 6.39 -5.16
C TYR A 144 7.87 5.97 -6.30
N GLU A 145 8.25 6.93 -7.15
CA GLU A 145 9.11 6.65 -8.31
C GLU A 145 10.53 6.29 -7.89
N ASP A 146 11.03 6.88 -6.80
CA ASP A 146 12.36 6.61 -6.28
C ASP A 146 12.27 5.95 -4.89
N GLN A 147 12.57 4.65 -4.82
CA GLN A 147 12.77 3.96 -3.53
C GLN A 147 14.26 3.80 -3.30
N TYR A 148 14.83 4.63 -2.42
CA TYR A 148 16.20 4.44 -1.97
C TYR A 148 16.22 3.33 -0.92
N LEU A 149 16.94 2.25 -1.22
CA LEU A 149 17.26 1.21 -0.26
C LEU A 149 18.44 1.69 0.58
N ILE A 150 18.25 1.84 1.89
CA ILE A 150 19.37 2.10 2.79
C ILE A 150 19.62 0.84 3.58
N GLN A 151 20.75 0.21 3.25
CA GLN A 151 21.31 -0.88 4.03
C GLN A 151 22.26 -0.29 5.07
N THR A 152 21.92 -0.46 6.34
CA THR A 152 22.87 -0.28 7.45
C THR A 152 23.31 -1.66 7.95
N PRO A 153 24.46 -1.80 8.63
CA PRO A 153 24.94 -3.08 9.15
C PRO A 153 23.96 -3.81 10.07
N THR A 154 23.01 -3.07 10.67
CA THR A 154 22.07 -3.58 11.67
C THR A 154 20.61 -3.59 11.20
N CYS A 155 20.27 -2.93 10.08
CA CYS A 155 18.91 -2.97 9.53
C CYS A 155 18.81 -2.51 8.06
N ILE A 156 17.85 -3.07 7.33
CA ILE A 156 17.42 -2.60 6.01
C ILE A 156 16.18 -1.72 6.22
N ASN A 157 16.32 -0.41 6.00
CA ASN A 157 15.19 0.52 6.07
C ASN A 157 14.91 1.10 4.67
N SER A 158 13.64 1.18 4.31
CA SER A 158 13.17 1.95 3.14
C SER A 158 12.77 3.34 3.63
N LEU A 159 13.43 4.39 3.13
CA LEU A 159 13.01 5.76 3.40
C LEU A 159 11.97 6.21 2.36
N LYS A 160 10.89 6.84 2.84
CA LYS A 160 10.00 7.64 1.98
C LYS A 160 10.66 9.00 1.66
N GLU A 161 10.30 9.58 0.51
CA GLU A 161 10.93 10.76 -0.11
C GLU A 161 11.09 12.00 0.81
N SER A 162 12.03 12.86 0.40
CA SER A 162 12.44 14.15 1.01
C SER A 162 13.18 14.08 2.34
N THR A 163 13.90 12.98 2.60
CA THR A 163 14.77 12.89 3.77
C THR A 163 16.21 13.25 3.38
N LEU A 164 16.69 14.39 3.84
CA LEU A 164 18.13 14.66 3.87
C LEU A 164 18.75 13.81 5.00
N LEU A 165 19.66 12.91 4.65
CA LEU A 165 20.47 12.16 5.61
C LEU A 165 21.64 13.03 6.04
N PHE A 166 21.63 13.44 7.29
CA PHE A 166 22.80 14.04 7.90
C PHE A 166 23.70 12.93 8.46
N LEU A 167 24.88 12.79 7.88
CA LEU A 167 25.93 11.88 8.35
C LEU A 167 26.82 12.65 9.32
N GLU A 168 27.03 12.14 10.53
CA GLU A 168 27.77 12.86 11.58
C GLU A 168 29.26 13.06 11.27
N ASN A 169 29.85 12.18 10.45
CA ASN A 169 31.29 12.18 10.17
C ASN A 169 31.57 12.12 8.66
N ASP A 170 32.51 12.94 8.20
CA ASP A 170 33.01 13.07 6.82
C ASP A 170 34.17 12.11 6.49
N ASN A 171 34.17 10.92 7.10
CA ASN A 171 35.24 9.94 6.87
C ASN A 171 35.00 9.08 5.62
N GLU A 172 36.09 8.49 5.12
CA GLU A 172 36.11 7.68 3.90
C GLU A 172 35.17 6.46 3.97
N VAL A 173 35.04 5.84 5.14
CA VAL A 173 34.14 4.69 5.33
C VAL A 173 32.68 5.11 5.14
N THR A 174 32.30 6.27 5.68
CA THR A 174 30.96 6.84 5.48
C THR A 174 30.72 7.18 4.01
N PHE A 175 31.70 7.79 3.34
CA PHE A 175 31.59 8.14 1.92
C PHE A 175 31.50 6.90 1.02
N VAL A 176 32.30 5.87 1.27
CA VAL A 176 32.26 4.61 0.52
C VAL A 176 30.94 3.87 0.70
N ASN A 177 30.37 3.91 1.91
CA ASN A 177 29.14 3.18 2.22
C ASN A 177 27.85 3.95 1.87
N TYR A 178 27.87 5.28 1.90
CA TYR A 178 26.67 6.12 1.82
C TYR A 178 26.79 7.33 0.88
N GLY A 179 27.93 7.49 0.18
CA GLY A 179 28.15 8.58 -0.76
C GLY A 179 27.26 8.47 -2.01
N ILE A 180 27.04 9.61 -2.67
CA ILE A 180 26.26 9.69 -3.91
C ILE A 180 27.15 9.26 -5.09
N PRO A 181 26.71 8.34 -5.97
CA PRO A 181 27.45 8.01 -7.18
C PRO A 181 27.71 9.26 -8.04
N ASN A 182 28.90 9.35 -8.63
CA ASN A 182 29.40 10.53 -9.36
C ASN A 182 28.54 11.04 -10.54
N ASN A 183 27.46 10.33 -10.90
CA ASN A 183 26.61 10.64 -12.06
C ASN A 183 25.18 11.03 -11.69
N ASN A 184 24.86 11.21 -10.41
CA ASN A 184 23.53 11.68 -10.00
C ASN A 184 23.58 13.21 -9.81
N GLU A 185 22.86 13.95 -10.65
CA GLU A 185 22.62 15.38 -10.39
C GLU A 185 21.81 15.52 -9.10
N VAL A 186 22.38 16.21 -8.12
CA VAL A 186 21.68 16.54 -6.88
C VAL A 186 20.84 17.79 -7.14
N ASN A 187 19.52 17.61 -7.23
CA ASN A 187 18.59 18.72 -7.43
C ASN A 187 18.29 19.43 -6.11
N PHE A 188 18.79 20.66 -5.96
CA PHE A 188 18.56 21.52 -4.78
C PHE A 188 17.39 22.51 -4.95
N HIS A 189 16.65 22.44 -6.06
CA HIS A 189 15.53 23.35 -6.31
C HIS A 189 14.24 22.94 -5.60
N GLU A 190 14.18 21.72 -5.04
CA GLU A 190 13.04 21.23 -4.29
C GLU A 190 13.18 21.49 -2.78
N GLN A 191 12.07 21.92 -2.15
CA GLN A 191 12.04 22.21 -0.72
C GLN A 191 11.99 20.90 0.09
N LEU A 192 12.93 20.72 1.02
CA LEU A 192 12.98 19.54 1.90
C LEU A 192 11.80 19.52 2.86
N SER A 193 11.02 18.42 2.87
CA SER A 193 9.88 18.26 3.78
C SER A 193 10.25 17.62 5.13
N LYS A 194 11.41 16.94 5.23
CA LYS A 194 11.87 16.30 6.47
C LYS A 194 13.40 16.23 6.56
N LYS A 195 13.94 16.41 7.77
CA LYS A 195 15.36 16.19 8.08
C LYS A 195 15.48 15.03 9.07
N ILE A 196 16.32 14.04 8.78
CA ILE A 196 16.61 12.93 9.69
C ILE A 196 18.10 12.98 10.05
N TYR A 197 18.37 12.92 11.34
CA TYR A 197 19.73 12.84 11.89
C TYR A 197 20.01 11.37 12.23
N ILE A 198 21.10 10.82 11.71
CA ILE A 198 21.62 9.54 12.17
C ILE A 198 22.72 9.88 13.17
N THR A 199 22.43 9.67 14.45
CA THR A 199 23.41 9.76 15.52
C THR A 199 24.03 8.38 15.74
N GLU A 200 25.30 8.20 15.38
CA GLU A 200 26.04 6.99 15.69
C GLU A 200 26.61 7.10 17.11
N THR A 201 25.79 6.80 18.11
CA THR A 201 26.28 6.72 19.48
C THR A 201 27.08 5.43 19.64
N PHE A 202 28.40 5.52 19.51
CA PHE A 202 29.30 4.44 19.91
C PHE A 202 29.32 4.36 21.44
N THR A 203 28.57 3.43 22.01
CA THR A 203 28.81 3.02 23.39
C THR A 203 30.14 2.29 23.40
N SER A 204 31.17 2.90 24.00
CA SER A 204 32.41 2.19 24.33
C SER A 204 32.02 0.92 25.10
N LEU A 205 32.11 -0.23 24.43
CA LEU A 205 32.16 -1.52 25.10
C LEU A 205 33.42 -1.46 25.94
N GLY A 206 33.22 -1.20 27.24
CA GLY A 206 34.29 -0.86 28.18
C GLY A 206 35.53 -1.73 28.01
N THR A 207 36.69 -1.11 28.24
CA THR A 207 38.04 -1.70 28.22
C THR A 207 38.01 -3.21 28.43
N GLY A 208 38.35 -3.95 27.37
CA GLY A 208 38.09 -5.38 27.22
C GLY A 208 38.25 -6.18 28.50
N LYS A 209 37.17 -6.84 28.93
CA LYS A 209 37.23 -7.83 30.00
C LYS A 209 38.16 -8.96 29.55
N VAL A 210 39.35 -9.03 30.14
CA VAL A 210 40.27 -10.14 29.97
C VAL A 210 39.65 -11.38 30.62
N PHE A 211 39.22 -12.34 29.81
CA PHE A 211 38.83 -13.67 30.29
C PHE A 211 40.09 -14.40 30.75
N LYS A 212 40.25 -14.57 32.07
CA LYS A 212 41.30 -15.40 32.66
C LYS A 212 40.69 -16.73 33.07
N GLN A 213 40.92 -17.79 32.29
CA GLN A 213 40.58 -19.14 32.69
C GLN A 213 41.80 -19.78 33.36
N LYS A 214 41.67 -20.13 34.65
CA LYS A 214 42.73 -20.82 35.40
C LYS A 214 42.69 -22.30 35.02
N ILE A 215 43.73 -22.79 34.36
CA ILE A 215 43.86 -24.21 34.00
C ILE A 215 44.59 -24.92 35.14
N ASP A 216 43.98 -25.98 35.67
CA ASP A 216 44.61 -26.86 36.67
C ASP A 216 45.50 -27.89 35.97
N THR A 217 46.80 -27.61 35.92
CA THR A 217 47.80 -28.43 35.23
C THR A 217 48.07 -29.76 35.91
N ASN A 218 47.55 -29.99 37.12
CA ASN A 218 47.70 -31.27 37.82
C ASN A 218 46.74 -32.35 37.28
N LYS A 219 45.64 -31.95 36.64
CA LYS A 219 44.62 -32.87 36.12
C LYS A 219 44.81 -33.21 34.65
N THR A 220 45.42 -32.33 33.88
CA THR A 220 45.64 -32.54 32.44
C THR A 220 46.99 -31.93 32.04
N PRO A 221 48.01 -32.73 31.70
CA PRO A 221 49.28 -32.21 31.19
C PRO A 221 49.03 -31.49 29.85
N ILE A 222 49.55 -30.27 29.71
CA ILE A 222 49.43 -29.51 28.47
C ILE A 222 50.65 -29.83 27.61
N GLU A 223 50.43 -30.53 26.49
CA GLU A 223 51.54 -30.98 25.62
C GLU A 223 51.94 -29.92 24.57
N LYS A 224 51.02 -29.05 24.13
CA LYS A 224 51.33 -27.96 23.20
C LYS A 224 50.27 -26.86 23.23
N ILE A 225 50.71 -25.61 23.17
CA ILE A 225 49.84 -24.44 22.98
C ILE A 225 50.18 -23.84 21.61
N ILE A 226 49.16 -23.61 20.79
CA ILE A 226 49.29 -22.85 19.54
C ILE A 226 48.40 -21.62 19.69
N ILE A 227 49.02 -20.45 19.56
CA ILE A 227 48.34 -19.16 19.51
C ILE A 227 48.33 -18.76 18.04
N LEU A 228 47.14 -18.58 17.46
CA LEU A 228 46.94 -18.08 16.11
C LEU A 228 46.91 -16.54 16.10
#